data_AF-A0A1Y4U349-F1
#
_entry.id   AF-A0A1Y4U349-F1
#
_cell.length_a   1.000
_cell.length_b   1.000
_cell.length_c   1.000
_cell.angle_alpha   90.00
_cell.angle_beta   90.00
_cell.angle_gamma   90.00
#
_symmetry.space_group_name_H-M   'P 1'
#
loop_
_entity.id
_entity.type
_entity.pdbx_description
1 polymer ?
#
loop_
_entity_poly.entity_id
_entity_poly.type
_entity_poly.pdbx_seq_one_letter_code
_entity_poly.pdbx_strand_id
1 'polypeptide(L)'
;MSMGIGINTQNPDEGELKRDLEEIACGVWFTSTGAVMPKLVKYQDEEGLLHTISQIRVLTQDKKFYCGIPIQEYRCSTVVENQEYRFRLYYYLETSCWKISWEGM
;
A
#
# COMPACT_ATOMS: atom_id res chain seq x y z
N MET A 1 2.48 -38.43 25.01
CA MET A 1 2.65 -36.97 24.85
C MET A 1 2.58 -36.68 23.36
N SER A 2 1.46 -36.15 22.88
CA SER A 2 1.23 -35.83 21.47
C SER A 2 1.56 -34.36 21.26
N MET A 3 2.66 -34.05 20.59
CA MET A 3 2.97 -32.68 20.19
C MET A 3 2.17 -32.36 18.93
N GLY A 4 1.07 -31.62 19.11
CA GLY A 4 0.35 -31.00 18.00
C GLY A 4 1.22 -29.92 17.37
N ILE A 5 1.77 -30.19 16.19
CA ILE A 5 2.42 -29.17 15.38
C ILE A 5 1.29 -28.32 14.78
N GLY A 6 1.00 -27.20 15.46
CA GLY A 6 0.21 -26.14 14.87
C GLY A 6 0.95 -25.66 13.63
N ILE A 7 0.42 -25.97 12.45
CA ILE A 7 0.83 -25.36 11.20
C ILE A 7 0.59 -23.85 11.35
N ASN A 8 1.64 -23.12 11.71
CA ASN A 8 1.59 -21.68 11.69
C ASN A 8 1.60 -21.31 10.22
N THR A 9 0.41 -21.09 9.65
CA THR A 9 0.22 -20.55 8.29
C THR A 9 0.68 -19.09 8.30
N GLN A 10 1.96 -18.86 8.61
CA GLN A 10 2.59 -17.57 8.39
C GLN A 10 2.59 -17.39 6.88
N ASN A 11 1.98 -16.29 6.41
CA ASN A 11 2.06 -15.92 5.00
C ASN A 11 3.54 -16.01 4.57
N PRO A 12 3.83 -16.66 3.43
CA PRO A 12 5.22 -16.80 2.98
C PRO A 12 5.85 -15.42 2.83
N ASP A 13 7.12 -15.31 3.23
CA ASP A 13 7.90 -14.10 3.00
C ASP A 13 8.03 -13.87 1.49
N GLU A 14 7.68 -12.67 1.04
CA GLU A 14 7.70 -12.29 -0.37
C GLU A 14 9.12 -11.94 -0.85
N GLY A 15 10.10 -11.97 0.05
CA GLY A 15 11.47 -11.55 -0.18
C GLY A 15 11.61 -10.04 -0.20
N GLU A 16 12.48 -9.56 -1.08
CA GLU A 16 12.78 -8.13 -1.22
C GLU A 16 11.72 -7.40 -2.06
N LEU A 17 11.31 -6.22 -1.61
CA LEU A 17 10.40 -5.35 -2.37
C LEU A 17 11.15 -4.61 -3.48
N LYS A 18 11.18 -5.19 -4.68
CA LYS A 18 11.93 -4.69 -5.86
C LYS A 18 11.24 -3.57 -6.67
N ARG A 19 10.43 -2.74 -6.03
CA ARG A 19 9.72 -1.65 -6.73
C ARG A 19 10.37 -0.31 -6.43
N ASP A 20 10.28 0.61 -7.39
CA ASP A 20 10.55 2.02 -7.13
C ASP A 20 9.44 2.57 -6.24
N LEU A 21 9.86 3.10 -5.09
CA LEU A 21 8.99 3.58 -4.02
C LEU A 21 9.29 5.04 -3.73
N GLU A 22 8.26 5.87 -3.82
CA GLU A 22 8.33 7.28 -3.45
C GLU A 22 7.58 7.50 -2.13
N GLU A 23 8.13 8.36 -1.27
CA GLU A 23 7.49 8.73 -0.01
C GLU A 23 6.34 9.72 -0.24
N ILE A 24 5.21 9.47 0.40
CA ILE A 24 3.99 10.25 0.18
C ILE A 24 3.26 10.57 1.48
N ALA A 25 2.45 11.62 1.45
CA ALA A 25 1.43 11.83 2.47
C ALA A 25 0.12 11.14 2.02
N CYS A 26 -0.46 10.32 2.89
CA CYS A 26 -1.73 9.65 2.61
C CYS A 26 -2.80 10.07 3.63
N GLY A 27 -3.93 10.56 3.12
CA GLY A 27 -5.15 10.74 3.88
C GLY A 27 -5.97 9.45 3.85
N VAL A 28 -6.24 8.89 5.03
CA VAL A 28 -6.92 7.61 5.20
C VAL A 28 -8.13 7.73 6.10
N TRP A 29 -9.08 6.82 5.91
CA TRP A 29 -10.12 6.53 6.90
C TRP A 29 -9.78 5.26 7.65
N PHE A 30 -10.03 5.27 8.96
CA PHE A 30 -10.12 4.07 9.76
C PHE A 30 -11.60 3.71 9.87
N THR A 31 -11.96 2.50 9.46
CA THR A 31 -13.33 2.01 9.59
C THR A 31 -13.60 1.61 11.04
N SER A 32 -14.88 1.44 11.39
CA SER A 32 -15.28 0.89 12.71
C SER A 32 -14.73 -0.52 12.97
N THR A 33 -14.34 -1.25 11.93
CA THR A 33 -13.70 -2.57 12.02
C THR A 33 -12.18 -2.51 12.12
N GLY A 34 -11.58 -1.32 12.15
CA GLY A 34 -10.13 -1.11 12.21
C GLY A 34 -9.42 -1.27 10.86
N ALA A 35 -10.16 -1.36 9.74
CA ALA A 35 -9.56 -1.39 8.42
C ALA A 35 -9.12 0.02 8.00
N VAL A 36 -7.96 0.09 7.34
CA VAL A 36 -7.41 1.35 6.82
C VAL A 36 -7.79 1.48 5.35
N MET A 37 -8.46 2.57 5.00
CA MET A 37 -8.93 2.85 3.64
C MET A 37 -8.30 4.15 3.11
N PRO A 38 -7.36 4.07 2.16
CA PRO A 38 -6.80 5.24 1.49
C PRO A 38 -7.86 6.05 0.75
N LYS A 39 -7.79 7.39 0.87
CA LYS A 39 -8.75 8.32 0.24
C LYS A 39 -8.09 9.44 -0.54
N LEU A 40 -6.95 9.91 -0.07
CA LEU A 40 -6.22 11.02 -0.65
C LEU A 40 -4.74 10.71 -0.59
N VAL A 41 -4.00 11.05 -1.64
CA VAL A 41 -2.54 10.97 -1.66
C VAL A 41 -1.99 12.30 -2.13
N LYS A 42 -0.94 12.78 -1.48
CA LYS A 42 -0.10 13.85 -1.97
C LYS A 42 1.31 13.33 -2.18
N TYR A 43 1.85 13.55 -3.36
CA TYR A 43 3.21 13.22 -3.72
C TYR A 43 3.88 14.45 -4.33
N GLN A 44 5.20 14.47 -4.28
CA GLN A 44 6.02 15.52 -4.89
C GLN A 44 6.68 14.92 -6.12
N ASP A 45 6.60 15.60 -7.27
CA ASP A 45 7.32 15.17 -8.47
C ASP A 45 8.79 15.58 -8.45
N GLU A 46 9.54 15.21 -9.49
CA GLU A 46 10.97 15.52 -9.63
C GLU A 46 11.26 17.03 -9.73
N GLU A 47 10.29 17.82 -10.19
CA GLU A 47 10.38 19.29 -10.28
C GLU A 47 10.03 19.96 -8.94
N GLY A 48 9.62 19.18 -7.95
CA GLY A 48 9.25 19.64 -6.62
C GLY A 48 7.80 20.10 -6.48
N LEU A 49 6.96 19.89 -7.50
CA LEU A 49 5.55 20.26 -7.49
C LEU A 49 4.73 19.22 -6.71
N LEU A 50 3.85 19.70 -5.82
CA LEU A 50 2.94 18.85 -5.06
C LEU A 50 1.68 18.52 -5.85
N HIS A 51 1.50 17.24 -6.14
CA HIS A 51 0.30 16.71 -6.78
C HIS A 51 -0.64 16.08 -5.77
N THR A 52 -1.92 16.06 -6.10
CA THR A 52 -2.96 15.45 -5.25
C THR A 52 -3.76 14.43 -6.03
N ILE A 53 -3.70 13.17 -5.59
CA ILE A 53 -4.53 12.08 -6.09
C ILE A 53 -5.74 11.95 -5.17
N SER A 54 -6.94 12.04 -5.75
CA SER A 54 -8.21 11.86 -5.04
C SER A 54 -9.07 10.79 -5.72
N GLN A 55 -10.27 10.55 -5.17
CA GLN A 55 -11.23 9.56 -5.69
C GLN A 55 -10.63 8.15 -5.84
N ILE A 56 -9.76 7.78 -4.91
CA ILE A 56 -9.01 6.52 -4.94
C ILE A 56 -9.98 5.34 -4.79
N ARG A 57 -9.95 4.43 -5.77
CA ARG A 57 -10.62 3.13 -5.72
C ARG A 57 -9.60 2.06 -5.34
N VAL A 58 -9.78 1.45 -4.18
CA VAL A 58 -9.00 0.28 -3.77
C VAL A 58 -9.53 -0.94 -4.51
N LEU A 59 -8.68 -1.59 -5.30
CA LEU A 59 -8.97 -2.80 -6.08
C LEU A 59 -8.71 -4.06 -5.26
N THR A 60 -7.54 -4.12 -4.61
CA THR A 60 -7.17 -5.20 -3.69
C THR A 60 -6.42 -4.64 -2.49
N GLN A 61 -6.48 -5.36 -1.38
CA GLN A 61 -5.80 -5.04 -0.14
C GLN A 61 -5.18 -6.33 0.43
N ASP A 62 -3.87 -6.36 0.56
CA ASP A 62 -3.12 -7.56 0.94
C ASP A 62 -2.09 -7.22 2.01
N LYS A 63 -2.04 -8.03 3.09
CA LYS A 63 -0.97 -7.93 4.09
C LYS A 63 0.14 -8.90 3.72
N LYS A 64 1.33 -8.36 3.48
CA LYS A 64 2.51 -9.12 3.05
C LYS A 64 3.66 -8.91 4.01
N PHE A 65 4.60 -9.85 3.97
CA PHE A 65 5.84 -9.78 4.73
C PHE A 65 6.99 -9.68 3.74
N TYR A 66 7.76 -8.61 3.82
CA TYR A 66 8.95 -8.39 3.00
C TYR A 66 10.16 -8.41 3.92
N CYS A 67 10.99 -9.45 3.82
CA CYS A 67 12.11 -9.67 4.73
C CYS A 67 11.68 -9.59 6.22
N GLY A 68 10.54 -10.18 6.55
CA GLY A 68 9.94 -10.19 7.88
C GLY A 68 9.17 -8.93 8.27
N ILE A 69 9.24 -7.85 7.48
CA ILE A 69 8.55 -6.58 7.78
C ILE A 69 7.10 -6.66 7.26
N PRO A 70 6.08 -6.48 8.13
CA PRO A 70 4.70 -6.48 7.69
C PRO A 70 4.35 -5.17 6.97
N ILE A 71 3.93 -5.27 5.72
CA ILE A 71 3.50 -4.15 4.89
C ILE A 71 2.08 -4.42 4.39
N GLN A 72 1.23 -3.40 4.50
CA GLN A 72 -0.11 -3.44 3.92
C GLN A 72 -0.05 -2.84 2.51
N GLU A 73 -0.24 -3.69 1.50
CA GLU A 73 -0.28 -3.32 0.08
C GLU A 73 -1.73 -3.02 -0.33
N TYR A 74 -1.90 -1.93 -1.08
CA TYR A 74 -3.18 -1.56 -1.70
C TYR A 74 -2.97 -1.36 -3.19
N ARG A 75 -3.58 -2.20 -4.02
CA ARG A 75 -3.68 -1.91 -5.45
C ARG A 75 -4.83 -0.94 -5.66
N CYS A 76 -4.54 0.19 -6.27
CA CYS A 76 -5.48 1.29 -6.40
C CYS A 76 -5.62 1.72 -7.85
N SER A 77 -6.77 2.31 -8.17
CA SER A 77 -6.93 3.13 -9.36
C SER A 77 -7.60 4.46 -9.04
N THR A 78 -7.36 5.44 -9.91
CA THR A 78 -8.11 6.70 -9.94
C THR A 78 -8.45 7.03 -11.39
N VAL A 79 -9.46 7.86 -11.61
CA VAL A 79 -9.81 8.36 -12.94
C VAL A 79 -9.60 9.87 -12.95
N VAL A 80 -8.72 10.33 -13.84
CA VAL A 80 -8.44 11.75 -14.08
C VAL A 80 -8.67 12.00 -15.56
N GLU A 81 -9.49 13.00 -15.90
CA GLU A 81 -9.81 13.35 -17.30
C GLU A 81 -10.25 12.16 -18.16
N ASN A 82 -11.04 11.25 -17.58
CA ASN A 82 -11.55 10.03 -18.23
C ASN A 82 -10.47 8.97 -18.56
N GLN A 83 -9.25 9.14 -18.05
CA GLN A 83 -8.17 8.17 -18.11
C GLN A 83 -8.01 7.46 -16.76
N GLU A 84 -7.95 6.12 -16.76
CA GLU A 84 -7.67 5.33 -15.54
C GLU A 84 -6.15 5.27 -15.30
N TYR A 85 -5.75 5.64 -14.09
CA TYR A 85 -4.39 5.51 -13.59
C TYR A 85 -4.34 4.45 -12.50
N ARG A 86 -3.33 3.58 -12.55
CA ARG A 86 -3.15 2.50 -11.58
C ARG A 86 -1.83 2.67 -10.83
N PHE A 87 -1.89 2.43 -9.53
CA PHE A 87 -0.75 2.56 -8.64
C PHE A 87 -0.93 1.66 -7.41
N ARG A 88 0.15 1.47 -6.68
CA ARG A 88 0.18 0.72 -5.43
C ARG A 88 0.56 1.62 -4.29
N LEU A 89 -0.15 1.50 -3.18
CA LEU A 89 0.22 2.12 -1.92
C LEU A 89 0.75 1.07 -0.96
N TYR A 90 1.81 1.42 -0.25
CA TYR A 90 2.47 0.60 0.75
C TYR A 90 2.41 1.32 2.08
N TYR A 91 1.67 0.74 3.03
CA TYR A 91 1.61 1.23 4.39
C TYR A 91 2.52 0.40 5.30
N TYR A 92 3.56 1.04 5.80
CA TYR A 92 4.52 0.45 6.73
C TYR A 92 3.96 0.56 8.15
N LEU A 93 3.50 -0.57 8.69
CA LEU A 93 2.78 -0.61 9.97
C LEU A 93 3.63 -0.14 11.16
N GLU A 94 4.94 -0.37 11.12
CA GLU A 94 5.86 -0.02 12.21
C GLU A 94 6.18 1.48 12.28
N THR A 95 6.35 2.11 11.12
CA THR A 95 6.72 3.53 11.01
C THR A 95 5.51 4.44 10.76
N SER A 96 4.35 3.86 10.45
CA SER A 96 3.15 4.57 9.98
C SER A 96 3.39 5.41 8.72
N CYS A 97 4.44 5.09 7.94
CA CYS A 97 4.77 5.79 6.71
C CYS A 97 4.06 5.15 5.50
N TRP A 98 3.81 5.99 4.49
CA TRP A 98 3.20 5.60 3.23
C TRP A 98 4.17 5.77 2.08
N LYS A 99 4.20 4.80 1.18
CA LYS A 99 4.94 4.88 -0.08
C LYS A 99 4.04 4.54 -1.26
N ILE A 100 4.35 5.08 -2.43
CA ILE A 100 3.64 4.79 -3.68
C ILE A 100 4.59 4.11 -4.68
N SER A 101 4.02 3.28 -5.54
CA SER A 101 4.67 2.76 -6.75
C SER A 101 3.70 2.80 -7.92
N TRP A 102 4.13 3.30 -9.06
CA TRP A 102 3.29 3.44 -10.25
C TRP A 102 3.25 2.13 -11.06
N GLU A 103 2.08 1.75 -11.58
CA GLU A 103 1.97 0.58 -12.48
C GLU A 103 2.04 1.06 -13.94
N GLY A 104 3.13 0.75 -14.66
CA GLY A 104 3.20 0.87 -16.13
C GLY A 104 3.76 2.18 -16.69
N MET A 105 4.76 2.78 -16.04
CA MET A 105 5.64 3.77 -16.68
C MET A 105 6.60 3.10 -17.65
#